data_AF-A0A536VI64-F1
#
_entry.id   AF-A0A536VI64-F1
#
_cell.length_a   1.000
_cell.length_b   1.000
_cell.length_c   1.000
_cell.angle_alpha   90.00
_cell.angle_beta   90.00
_cell.angle_gamma   90.00
#
_symmetry.space_group_name_H-M   'P 1'
#
loop_
_entity.id
_entity.type
_entity.pdbx_description
1 polymer ?
#
loop_
_entity_poly.entity_id
_entity_poly.type
_entity_poly.pdbx_seq_one_letter_code
_entity_poly.pdbx_strand_id
1 'polypeptide(L)'
;MLAAGLGVMAWTLADRNLTHKLELQIGVFCVGLFLACMFCHGELARLKPAPRYLTRFYLMVSAGGAAGSALVGLVAPLVLPAYFELAVGLAGCAALLAFQVRRRHPVFVALAIVAVLFTVGAGAWQVHDFFDGTLLATRNFYGVLRVQLYGGDGTRRHRSLMHGTILHGTQYLQADLARRPTTYYTQTSGVGRALESMHPTARLLKVGVIGLGAGTLATYGSKGDIYRFYDINPAVIVIANRDFTYLRDSEATIQTPLGDARLNLEREAPQGFDLLAVDAFSSDSIPVHLLTNEALAVYVKHVKPGGIIAFHLTNRFLDLIPVVKQLANAQHLFSVLVADEGDEGVASRSDWVLLSDREGSLQVPQIAQAASVVPTRENLRLWTDDFNNIIQIIK
;
A
#
# COMPACT_ATOMS: atom_id res chain seq x y z
N MET A 1 -30.22 17.51 -5.19
CA MET A 1 -29.31 16.45 -5.69
C MET A 1 -27.86 16.74 -5.34
N LEU A 2 -27.26 17.84 -5.80
CA LEU A 2 -25.85 18.14 -5.47
C LEU A 2 -25.55 18.18 -3.96
N ALA A 3 -26.34 18.91 -3.16
CA ALA A 3 -26.15 18.97 -1.70
C ALA A 3 -26.08 17.57 -1.05
N ALA A 4 -26.98 16.67 -1.44
CA ALA A 4 -26.99 15.29 -0.96
C ALA A 4 -25.77 14.51 -1.48
N GLY A 5 -25.42 14.64 -2.76
CA GLY A 5 -24.24 14.01 -3.34
C GLY A 5 -22.95 14.40 -2.62
N LEU A 6 -22.76 15.69 -2.35
CA LEU A 6 -21.60 16.20 -1.60
C LEU A 6 -21.56 15.66 -0.17
N GLY A 7 -22.71 15.58 0.50
CA GLY A 7 -22.80 14.98 1.84
C GLY A 7 -22.41 13.51 1.84
N VAL A 8 -22.95 12.71 0.90
CA VAL A 8 -22.62 11.28 0.80
C VAL A 8 -21.14 11.08 0.48
N MET A 9 -20.56 11.86 -0.44
CA MET A 9 -19.11 11.83 -0.73
C MET A 9 -18.27 12.18 0.50
N ALA A 10 -18.65 13.22 1.25
CA ALA A 10 -17.89 13.65 2.41
C ALA A 10 -17.94 12.62 3.54
N TRP A 11 -19.10 12.00 3.79
CA TRP A 11 -19.22 10.94 4.80
C TRP A 11 -18.47 9.66 4.41
N THR A 12 -18.60 9.22 3.15
CA THR A 12 -17.88 8.03 2.64
C THR A 12 -16.36 8.21 2.64
N LEU A 13 -15.87 9.45 2.57
CA LEU A 13 -14.47 9.81 2.72
C LEU A 13 -14.01 9.84 4.19
N ALA A 14 -14.89 10.24 5.11
CA ALA A 14 -14.59 10.38 6.52
C ALA A 14 -14.69 9.05 7.30
N ASP A 15 -15.54 8.12 6.87
CA ASP A 15 -15.73 6.82 7.52
C ASP A 15 -14.78 5.75 6.97
N ARG A 16 -13.86 5.28 7.84
CA ARG A 16 -12.90 4.22 7.52
C ARG A 16 -13.55 2.92 7.07
N ASN A 17 -14.71 2.56 7.64
CA ASN A 17 -15.39 1.30 7.31
C ASN A 17 -15.92 1.29 5.87
N LEU A 18 -16.26 2.47 5.35
CA LEU A 18 -16.75 2.64 3.98
C LEU A 18 -15.62 2.77 2.97
N THR A 19 -14.42 3.16 3.42
CA THR A 19 -13.23 3.33 2.55
C THR A 19 -12.84 2.03 1.86
N HIS A 20 -13.14 0.88 2.47
CA HIS A 20 -12.79 -0.44 1.95
C HIS A 20 -13.82 -1.09 1.02
N LYS A 21 -15.00 -0.47 0.85
CA LYS A 21 -16.07 -0.99 -0.01
C LYS A 21 -15.91 -0.41 -1.43
N LEU A 22 -15.09 -1.06 -2.25
CA LEU A 22 -14.69 -0.55 -3.56
C LEU A 22 -15.88 -0.21 -4.47
N GLU A 23 -16.89 -1.08 -4.56
CA GLU A 23 -18.09 -0.82 -5.37
C GLU A 23 -18.85 0.44 -4.93
N LEU A 24 -19.00 0.62 -3.61
CA LEU A 24 -19.64 1.78 -3.02
C LEU A 24 -18.83 3.05 -3.34
N GLN A 25 -17.51 2.99 -3.17
CA GLN A 25 -16.60 4.11 -3.46
C GLN A 25 -16.71 4.51 -4.95
N ILE A 26 -16.61 3.56 -5.87
CA ILE A 26 -16.72 3.83 -7.31
C ILE A 26 -18.09 4.46 -7.62
N GLY A 27 -19.18 3.87 -7.15
CA GLY A 27 -20.53 4.38 -7.41
C GLY A 27 -20.73 5.80 -6.86
N VAL A 28 -20.39 6.02 -5.59
CA VAL A 28 -20.56 7.31 -4.91
C VAL A 28 -19.70 8.39 -5.55
N PHE A 29 -18.42 8.13 -5.81
CA PHE A 29 -17.52 9.14 -6.36
C PHE A 29 -17.77 9.41 -7.84
N CYS A 30 -18.15 8.41 -8.66
CA CYS A 30 -18.54 8.65 -10.06
C CYS A 30 -19.82 9.48 -10.16
N VAL A 31 -20.88 9.11 -9.43
CA VAL A 31 -22.15 9.85 -9.43
C VAL A 31 -21.95 11.24 -8.82
N GLY A 32 -21.24 11.33 -7.71
CA GLY A 32 -20.95 12.59 -7.02
C GLY A 32 -20.12 13.55 -7.88
N LEU A 33 -19.07 13.05 -8.53
CA LEU A 33 -18.27 13.82 -9.49
C LEU A 33 -19.13 14.30 -10.66
N PHE A 34 -19.96 13.43 -11.23
CA PHE A 34 -20.88 13.83 -12.29
C PHE A 34 -21.80 14.97 -11.85
N LEU A 35 -22.42 14.87 -10.66
CA LEU A 35 -23.28 15.93 -10.12
C LEU A 35 -22.51 17.25 -9.90
N ALA A 36 -21.29 17.18 -9.35
CA ALA A 36 -20.45 18.34 -9.13
C ALA A 36 -20.01 19.00 -10.45
N CYS A 37 -19.57 18.20 -11.42
CA CYS A 37 -19.20 18.67 -12.75
C CYS A 37 -20.39 19.30 -13.47
N MET A 38 -21.56 18.66 -13.48
CA MET A 38 -22.76 19.21 -14.11
C MET A 38 -23.19 20.53 -13.47
N PHE A 39 -23.05 20.66 -12.15
CA PHE A 39 -23.30 21.93 -11.46
C PHE A 39 -22.28 23.00 -11.84
N CYS A 40 -20.98 22.74 -11.65
CA CYS A 40 -19.92 23.72 -11.88
C CYS A 40 -19.87 24.16 -13.36
N HIS A 41 -19.92 23.22 -14.30
CA HIS A 41 -19.95 23.53 -15.73
C HIS A 41 -21.28 24.13 -16.17
N GLY A 42 -22.40 23.72 -15.57
CA GLY A 42 -23.73 24.29 -15.85
C GLY A 42 -23.82 25.76 -15.46
N GLU A 43 -23.32 26.12 -14.27
CA GLU A 43 -23.23 27.51 -13.82
C GLU A 43 -22.26 28.33 -14.67
N LEU A 44 -21.12 27.76 -15.04
CA LEU A 44 -20.17 28.40 -15.95
C LEU A 44 -20.79 28.65 -17.34
N ALA A 45 -21.55 27.69 -17.87
CA ALA A 45 -22.24 27.83 -19.15
C ALA A 45 -23.32 28.92 -19.11
N ARG A 46 -24.04 29.06 -17.99
CA ARG A 46 -25.02 30.14 -17.77
C ARG A 46 -24.38 31.53 -17.72
N LEU A 47 -23.15 31.62 -17.23
CA LEU A 47 -22.37 32.86 -17.16
C LEU A 47 -21.69 33.24 -18.48
N LYS A 48 -21.89 32.46 -19.55
CA LYS A 48 -21.30 32.74 -20.86
C LYS A 48 -21.72 34.14 -21.36
N PRO A 49 -20.77 35.06 -21.59
CA PRO A 49 -21.09 36.43 -21.97
C PRO A 49 -21.41 36.53 -23.47
N ALA A 50 -21.85 37.72 -23.90
CA ALA A 50 -22.07 38.04 -25.31
C ALA A 50 -20.82 37.75 -26.17
N PRO A 51 -20.96 37.44 -27.48
CA PRO A 51 -19.88 36.95 -28.34
C PRO A 51 -18.55 37.71 -28.27
N ARG A 52 -18.61 39.05 -28.13
CA ARG A 52 -17.44 39.93 -28.00
C ARG A 52 -16.52 39.65 -26.80
N TYR A 53 -16.98 38.93 -25.78
CA TYR A 53 -16.20 38.62 -24.57
C TYR A 53 -15.83 37.14 -24.46
N LEU A 54 -16.12 36.32 -25.47
CA LEU A 54 -15.91 34.87 -25.42
C LEU A 54 -14.43 34.49 -25.26
N THR A 55 -13.52 35.21 -25.91
CA THR A 55 -12.08 34.95 -25.78
C THR A 55 -11.63 35.07 -24.33
N ARG A 56 -12.03 36.14 -23.63
CA ARG A 56 -11.72 36.33 -22.21
C ARG A 56 -12.37 35.25 -21.35
N PHE A 57 -13.61 34.89 -21.66
CA PHE A 57 -14.31 33.83 -20.94
C PHE A 57 -13.54 32.50 -21.02
N TYR A 58 -13.24 32.01 -22.22
CA TYR A 58 -12.49 30.74 -22.39
C TYR A 58 -11.07 30.82 -21.84
N LEU A 59 -10.39 31.97 -21.95
CA LEU A 59 -9.10 32.19 -21.31
C LEU A 59 -9.18 32.01 -19.79
N MET A 60 -10.20 32.58 -19.14
CA MET A 60 -10.40 32.42 -17.68
C MET A 60 -10.73 30.98 -17.31
N VAL A 61 -11.46 30.25 -18.16
CA VAL A 61 -11.72 28.82 -17.95
C VAL A 61 -10.42 28.01 -18.00
N SER A 62 -9.59 28.24 -19.02
CA SER A 62 -8.27 27.57 -19.13
C SER A 62 -7.34 27.95 -17.98
N ALA A 63 -7.31 29.22 -17.58
CA ALA A 63 -6.52 29.69 -16.45
C ALA A 63 -6.97 29.06 -15.12
N GLY A 64 -8.29 28.97 -14.90
CA GLY A 64 -8.86 28.29 -13.74
C GLY A 64 -8.54 26.80 -13.71
N GLY A 65 -8.61 26.13 -14.87
CA GLY A 65 -8.20 24.74 -15.03
C GLY A 65 -6.72 24.52 -14.69
N ALA A 66 -5.83 25.33 -15.28
CA ALA A 66 -4.39 25.27 -15.00
C ALA A 66 -4.07 25.53 -13.51
N ALA A 67 -4.72 26.52 -12.90
CA ALA A 67 -4.55 26.81 -11.48
C ALA A 67 -5.05 25.66 -10.60
N GLY A 68 -6.20 25.05 -10.93
CA GLY A 68 -6.72 23.88 -10.23
C GLY A 68 -5.78 22.68 -10.32
N SER A 69 -5.25 22.39 -11.52
CA SER A 69 -4.26 21.33 -11.73
C SER A 69 -2.96 21.59 -10.97
N ALA A 70 -2.46 22.83 -10.93
CA ALA A 70 -1.28 23.19 -10.16
C ALA A 70 -1.53 23.06 -8.64
N LEU A 71 -2.70 23.48 -8.16
CA LEU A 71 -3.08 23.39 -6.75
C LEU A 71 -3.13 21.92 -6.29
N VAL A 72 -3.78 21.04 -7.06
CA VAL A 72 -3.95 19.63 -6.68
C VAL A 72 -2.70 18.79 -6.99
N GLY A 73 -2.02 19.04 -8.12
CA GLY A 73 -0.90 18.23 -8.57
C GLY A 73 0.47 18.63 -8.00
N LEU A 74 0.65 19.89 -7.60
CA LEU A 74 1.93 20.40 -7.10
C LEU A 74 1.83 20.92 -5.67
N VAL A 75 0.87 21.79 -5.38
CA VAL A 75 0.79 22.45 -4.06
C VAL A 75 0.31 21.50 -2.98
N ALA A 76 -0.77 20.74 -3.22
CA ALA A 76 -1.34 19.83 -2.24
C ALA A 76 -0.33 18.75 -1.77
N PRO A 77 0.44 18.07 -2.64
CA PRO A 77 1.46 17.11 -2.18
C PRO A 77 2.61 17.73 -1.37
N LEU A 78 2.91 19.03 -1.56
CA LEU A 78 3.99 19.72 -0.86
C LEU A 78 3.56 20.28 0.50
N VAL A 79 2.29 20.65 0.64
CA VAL A 79 1.78 21.35 1.83
C VAL A 79 0.94 20.43 2.72
N LEU A 80 0.22 19.47 2.15
CA LEU A 80 -0.68 18.59 2.89
C LEU A 80 0.00 17.25 3.21
N PRO A 81 -0.03 16.80 4.47
CA PRO A 81 0.57 15.52 4.87
C PRO A 81 -0.24 14.30 4.42
N ALA A 82 -1.43 14.50 3.86
CA ALA A 82 -2.33 13.47 3.36
C ALA A 82 -3.22 14.02 2.23
N TYR A 83 -4.13 13.18 1.72
CA TYR A 83 -5.05 13.50 0.62
C TYR A 83 -6.27 14.36 1.04
N PHE A 84 -6.04 15.43 1.82
CA PHE A 84 -7.12 16.28 2.34
C PHE A 84 -7.70 17.24 1.29
N GLU A 85 -7.03 17.41 0.15
CA GLU A 85 -7.48 18.28 -0.95
C GLU A 85 -8.88 17.93 -1.46
N LEU A 86 -9.28 16.66 -1.42
CA LEU A 86 -10.61 16.22 -1.85
C LEU A 86 -11.70 16.74 -0.90
N ALA A 87 -11.50 16.63 0.42
CA ALA A 87 -12.44 17.16 1.41
C ALA A 87 -12.59 18.68 1.28
N VAL A 88 -11.48 19.39 1.07
CA VAL A 88 -11.46 20.83 0.79
C VAL A 88 -12.24 21.15 -0.49
N GLY A 89 -12.04 20.37 -1.56
CA GLY A 89 -12.77 20.50 -2.81
C GLY A 89 -14.28 20.31 -2.65
N LEU A 90 -14.72 19.32 -1.87
CA LEU A 90 -16.13 19.08 -1.57
C LEU A 90 -16.76 20.26 -0.79
N ALA A 91 -16.05 20.76 0.23
CA ALA A 91 -16.47 21.95 0.98
C ALA A 91 -16.54 23.20 0.08
N GLY A 92 -15.58 23.37 -0.83
CA GLY A 92 -15.58 24.43 -1.84
C GLY A 92 -16.79 24.35 -2.78
N CYS A 93 -17.12 23.17 -3.28
CA CYS A 93 -18.32 22.93 -4.09
C CYS A 93 -19.61 23.22 -3.30
N ALA A 94 -19.67 22.85 -2.02
CA ALA A 94 -20.81 23.17 -1.16
C ALA A 94 -20.95 24.68 -0.92
N ALA A 95 -19.83 25.38 -0.72
CA ALA A 95 -19.82 26.83 -0.56
C ALA A 95 -20.27 27.56 -1.84
N LEU A 96 -19.84 27.08 -3.01
CA LEU A 96 -20.33 27.57 -4.30
C LEU A 96 -21.84 27.34 -4.47
N LEU A 97 -22.34 26.17 -4.07
CA LEU A 97 -23.78 25.90 -4.06
C LEU A 97 -24.52 26.90 -3.18
N ALA A 98 -24.06 27.12 -1.94
CA ALA A 98 -24.65 28.08 -1.02
C ALA A 98 -24.65 29.51 -1.59
N PHE A 99 -23.55 29.92 -2.23
CA PHE A 99 -23.45 31.21 -2.89
C PHE A 99 -24.47 31.36 -4.03
N GLN A 100 -24.67 30.33 -4.86
CA GLN A 100 -25.60 30.39 -5.99
C GLN A 100 -27.07 30.41 -5.56
N VAL A 101 -27.43 29.71 -4.49
CA VAL A 101 -28.82 29.66 -4.01
C VAL A 101 -29.18 30.77 -3.03
N ARG A 102 -28.24 31.64 -2.64
CA ARG A 102 -28.43 32.69 -1.61
C ARG A 102 -29.59 33.66 -1.85
N ARG A 103 -30.05 33.80 -3.11
CA ARG A 103 -31.18 34.65 -3.51
C ARG A 103 -32.44 33.86 -3.85
N ARG A 104 -32.43 32.54 -3.64
CA ARG A 104 -33.58 31.65 -3.87
C ARG A 104 -34.43 31.55 -2.60
N HIS A 105 -35.48 30.73 -2.67
CA HIS A 105 -36.34 30.43 -1.53
C HIS A 105 -35.51 29.97 -0.31
N PRO A 106 -35.84 30.41 0.93
CA PRO A 106 -35.02 30.18 2.13
C PRO A 106 -34.71 28.70 2.40
N VAL A 107 -35.60 27.79 2.01
CA VAL A 107 -35.38 26.33 2.10
C VAL A 107 -34.11 25.91 1.36
N PHE A 108 -33.84 26.44 0.17
CA PHE A 108 -32.62 26.09 -0.58
C PHE A 108 -31.37 26.65 0.07
N VAL A 109 -31.46 27.84 0.65
CA VAL A 109 -30.36 28.45 1.42
C VAL A 109 -30.04 27.59 2.64
N ALA A 110 -31.06 27.19 3.41
CA ALA A 110 -30.90 26.33 4.56
C ALA A 110 -30.24 24.99 4.18
N LEU A 111 -30.73 24.33 3.12
CA LEU A 111 -30.15 23.07 2.64
C LEU A 111 -28.70 23.21 2.18
N ALA A 112 -28.34 24.32 1.54
CA ALA A 112 -26.97 24.55 1.11
C ALA A 112 -26.03 24.86 2.30
N ILE A 113 -26.51 25.61 3.30
CA ILE A 113 -25.77 25.83 4.55
C ILE A 113 -25.54 24.50 5.27
N VAL A 114 -26.57 23.67 5.39
CA VAL A 114 -26.44 22.33 5.97
C VAL A 114 -25.41 21.49 5.21
N ALA A 115 -25.42 21.53 3.87
CA ALA A 115 -24.41 20.84 3.08
C ALA A 115 -22.98 21.36 3.33
N VAL A 116 -22.79 22.68 3.47
CA VAL A 116 -21.49 23.27 3.84
C VAL A 116 -21.06 22.80 5.21
N LEU A 117 -21.91 22.95 6.22
CA LEU A 117 -21.58 22.54 7.59
C LEU A 117 -21.27 21.05 7.68
N PHE A 118 -22.03 20.22 6.97
CA PHE A 118 -21.82 18.77 6.95
C PHE A 118 -20.51 18.40 6.24
N THR A 119 -20.23 18.96 5.06
CA THR A 119 -19.00 18.66 4.32
C THR A 119 -17.75 19.13 5.07
N VAL A 120 -17.80 20.31 5.69
CA VAL A 120 -16.73 20.82 6.54
C VAL A 120 -16.58 19.97 7.80
N GLY A 121 -17.68 19.61 8.46
CA GLY A 121 -17.68 18.76 9.65
C GLY A 121 -17.11 17.36 9.39
N ALA A 122 -17.51 16.73 8.27
CA ALA A 122 -16.98 15.44 7.84
C ALA A 122 -15.49 15.54 7.47
N GLY A 123 -15.05 16.61 6.80
CA GLY A 123 -13.64 16.86 6.53
C GLY A 123 -12.83 17.07 7.81
N ALA A 124 -13.35 17.83 8.78
CA ALA A 124 -12.72 18.02 10.07
C ALA A 124 -12.65 16.70 10.86
N TRP A 125 -13.71 15.89 10.82
CA TRP A 125 -13.71 14.54 11.40
C TRP A 125 -12.65 13.66 10.77
N GLN A 126 -12.55 13.65 9.44
CA GLN A 126 -11.53 12.90 8.70
C GLN A 126 -10.11 13.31 9.13
N VAL A 127 -9.85 14.62 9.25
CA VAL A 127 -8.54 15.12 9.69
C VAL A 127 -8.26 14.71 11.13
N HIS A 128 -9.22 14.87 12.04
CA HIS A 128 -9.10 14.47 13.43
C HIS A 128 -8.79 12.98 13.56
N ASP A 129 -9.60 12.13 12.93
CA ASP A 129 -9.43 10.69 12.90
C ASP A 129 -8.08 10.29 12.27
N PHE A 130 -7.65 10.95 11.19
CA PHE A 130 -6.35 10.70 10.56
C PHE A 130 -5.17 10.93 11.51
N PHE A 131 -5.22 11.99 12.32
CA PHE A 131 -4.15 12.32 13.26
C PHE A 131 -4.28 11.62 14.61
N ASP A 132 -5.43 11.01 14.91
CA ASP A 132 -5.60 10.24 16.13
C ASP A 132 -4.61 9.06 16.20
N GLY A 133 -3.83 9.02 17.29
CA GLY A 133 -2.74 8.08 17.49
C GLY A 133 -1.55 8.22 16.51
N THR A 134 -1.53 9.21 15.61
CA THR A 134 -0.46 9.35 14.61
C THR A 134 0.74 10.10 15.19
N LEU A 135 1.89 9.40 15.32
CA LEU A 135 3.16 9.97 15.77
C LEU A 135 3.88 10.76 14.66
N LEU A 136 3.75 10.28 13.42
CA LEU A 136 4.35 10.87 12.24
C LEU A 136 3.41 10.66 11.06
N ALA A 137 3.23 11.69 10.23
CA ALA A 137 2.65 11.57 8.90
C ALA A 137 3.56 12.28 7.89
N THR A 138 3.84 11.63 6.77
CA THR A 138 4.60 12.23 5.67
C THR A 138 4.00 11.80 4.33
N ARG A 139 4.05 12.70 3.34
CA ARG A 139 3.58 12.46 1.97
C ARG A 139 4.73 12.72 1.02
N ASN A 140 4.98 11.78 0.11
CA ASN A 140 5.90 11.98 -1.00
C ASN A 140 5.36 11.32 -2.28
N PHE A 141 6.20 11.24 -3.32
CA PHE A 141 5.81 10.68 -4.62
C PHE A 141 5.23 9.26 -4.54
N TYR A 142 5.69 8.45 -3.58
CA TYR A 142 5.25 7.07 -3.41
C TYR A 142 3.97 6.94 -2.56
N GLY A 143 3.50 8.04 -1.97
CA GLY A 143 2.24 8.10 -1.23
C GLY A 143 2.39 8.64 0.19
N VAL A 144 1.40 8.33 1.02
CA VAL A 144 1.30 8.81 2.41
C VAL A 144 1.72 7.69 3.36
N LEU A 145 2.71 7.97 4.19
CA LEU A 145 3.17 7.10 5.26
C LEU A 145 2.78 7.67 6.63
N ARG A 146 2.38 6.79 7.54
CA ARG A 146 2.10 7.15 8.94
C ARG A 146 2.74 6.16 9.89
N VAL A 147 3.25 6.67 11.00
CA VAL A 147 3.55 5.84 12.18
C VAL A 147 2.44 6.08 13.19
N GLN A 148 1.69 5.04 13.50
CA GLN A 148 0.59 5.11 14.46
C GLN A 148 0.97 4.38 15.75
N LEU A 149 0.58 4.96 16.88
CA LEU A 149 0.73 4.37 18.20
C LEU A 149 -0.64 3.86 18.66
N TYR A 150 -0.68 2.57 18.96
CA TYR A 150 -1.86 1.89 19.48
C TYR A 150 -1.59 1.32 20.86
N GLY A 151 -2.65 1.13 21.64
CA GLY A 151 -2.59 0.71 23.03
C GLY A 151 -2.05 1.84 23.92
N GLY A 152 -2.82 2.24 24.94
CA GLY A 152 -2.39 3.24 25.94
C GLY A 152 -1.26 2.73 26.83
N ASP A 153 -1.30 2.97 28.13
CA ASP A 153 -0.24 2.58 29.06
C ASP A 153 -0.18 1.08 29.40
N GLY A 154 -0.80 0.23 28.58
CA GLY A 154 -0.93 -1.22 28.79
C GLY A 154 0.08 -2.08 28.03
N THR A 155 0.00 -3.39 28.27
CA THR A 155 0.91 -4.42 27.74
C THR A 155 0.76 -4.75 26.25
N ARG A 156 0.04 -3.92 25.49
CA ARG A 156 -0.09 -4.08 24.04
C ARG A 156 0.22 -2.78 23.30
N ARG A 157 0.96 -1.87 23.94
CA ARG A 157 1.40 -0.65 23.29
C ARG A 157 2.34 -0.98 22.13
N HIS A 158 1.98 -0.55 20.92
CA HIS A 158 2.71 -0.88 19.70
C HIS A 158 2.69 0.26 18.69
N ARG A 159 3.72 0.30 17.85
CA ARG A 159 3.82 1.19 16.70
C ARG A 159 3.51 0.40 15.44
N SER A 160 2.72 0.98 14.56
CA SER A 160 2.42 0.40 13.24
C SER A 160 2.82 1.37 12.15
N LEU A 161 3.52 0.86 11.13
CA LEU A 161 3.77 1.62 9.91
C LEU A 161 2.60 1.41 8.97
N MET A 162 1.96 2.50 8.54
CA MET A 162 0.87 2.49 7.58
C MET A 162 1.28 3.20 6.30
N HIS A 163 0.95 2.63 5.15
CA HIS A 163 1.01 3.29 3.84
C HIS A 163 -0.41 3.38 3.30
N GLY A 164 -0.95 4.60 3.26
CA GLY A 164 -2.38 4.80 3.00
C GLY A 164 -3.21 4.10 4.09
N THR A 165 -3.92 3.04 3.72
CA THR A 165 -4.74 2.23 4.65
C THR A 165 -4.15 0.86 4.97
N ILE A 166 -2.94 0.55 4.50
CA ILE A 166 -2.35 -0.77 4.58
C ILE A 166 -1.23 -0.80 5.61
N LEU A 167 -1.17 -1.90 6.38
CA LEU A 167 -0.20 -2.14 7.43
C LEU A 167 1.11 -2.73 6.86
N HIS A 168 2.23 -2.09 7.14
CA HIS A 168 3.59 -2.49 6.72
C HIS A 168 4.48 -2.94 7.90
N GLY A 169 3.84 -3.51 8.93
CA GLY A 169 4.50 -4.06 10.10
C GLY A 169 4.17 -3.30 11.38
N THR A 170 4.25 -4.05 12.48
CA THR A 170 3.95 -3.58 13.83
C THR A 170 5.11 -3.94 14.75
N GLN A 171 5.50 -3.03 15.63
CA GLN A 171 6.45 -3.33 16.70
C GLN A 171 5.84 -3.02 18.05
N TYR A 172 5.78 -4.03 18.92
CA TYR A 172 5.40 -3.84 20.31
C TYR A 172 6.54 -3.16 21.07
N LEU A 173 6.19 -2.25 21.99
CA LEU A 173 7.20 -1.49 22.74
C LEU A 173 7.67 -2.20 24.01
N GLN A 174 7.03 -3.31 24.38
CA GLN A 174 7.45 -4.11 25.53
C GLN A 174 8.69 -4.93 25.22
N ALA A 175 9.62 -5.04 26.17
CA ALA A 175 10.93 -5.64 25.95
C ALA A 175 10.89 -7.09 25.46
N ASP A 176 9.91 -7.88 25.94
CA ASP A 176 9.71 -9.29 25.57
C ASP A 176 9.14 -9.46 24.15
N LEU A 177 8.41 -8.47 23.63
CA LEU A 177 7.78 -8.50 22.30
C LEU A 177 8.50 -7.60 21.28
N ALA A 178 9.39 -6.70 21.71
CA ALA A 178 10.04 -5.71 20.86
C ALA A 178 10.90 -6.33 19.75
N ARG A 179 11.46 -7.51 20.00
CA ARG A 179 12.24 -8.30 19.03
C ARG A 179 11.47 -9.43 18.39
N ARG A 180 10.19 -9.61 18.73
CA ARG A 180 9.38 -10.67 18.15
C ARG A 180 8.95 -10.26 16.74
N PRO A 181 9.10 -11.12 15.73
CA PRO A 181 8.51 -10.89 14.42
C PRO A 181 6.98 -10.89 14.55
N THR A 182 6.32 -9.97 13.87
CA THR A 182 4.88 -9.72 13.99
C THR A 182 4.19 -9.72 12.63
N THR A 183 2.87 -9.53 12.64
CA THR A 183 2.02 -9.40 11.46
C THR A 183 2.17 -10.62 10.55
N TYR A 184 2.47 -10.43 9.27
CA TYR A 184 2.63 -11.49 8.28
C TYR A 184 4.08 -12.03 8.19
N TYR A 185 4.94 -11.69 9.15
CA TYR A 185 6.34 -12.13 9.21
C TYR A 185 6.64 -13.08 10.38
N THR A 186 5.63 -13.59 11.09
CA THR A 186 5.82 -14.48 12.26
C THR A 186 6.52 -15.78 11.90
N GLN A 187 7.00 -16.53 12.90
CA GLN A 187 7.65 -17.83 12.67
C GLN A 187 6.75 -18.86 11.96
N THR A 188 5.43 -18.69 12.04
CA THR A 188 4.43 -19.55 11.38
C THR A 188 4.14 -19.13 9.94
N SER A 189 4.49 -17.91 9.54
CA SER A 189 4.35 -17.43 8.15
C SER A 189 5.28 -18.19 7.20
N GLY A 190 5.01 -18.14 5.89
CA GLY A 190 5.85 -18.82 4.91
C GLY A 190 7.30 -18.33 4.91
N VAL A 191 7.53 -17.02 5.00
CA VAL A 191 8.89 -16.46 5.10
C VAL A 191 9.57 -16.82 6.43
N GLY A 192 8.82 -16.79 7.53
CA GLY A 192 9.32 -17.19 8.84
C GLY A 192 9.75 -18.66 8.86
N ARG A 193 8.91 -19.57 8.36
CA ARG A 193 9.24 -21.00 8.22
C ARG A 193 10.44 -21.25 7.33
N ALA A 194 10.56 -20.49 6.24
CA ALA A 194 11.71 -20.60 5.35
C ALA A 194 13.01 -20.17 6.05
N LEU A 195 13.02 -19.05 6.77
CA LEU A 195 14.18 -18.60 7.56
C LEU A 195 14.51 -19.56 8.71
N GLU A 196 13.50 -20.01 9.45
CA GLU A 196 13.65 -20.99 10.54
C GLU A 196 14.13 -22.36 10.03
N SER A 197 13.83 -22.74 8.79
CA SER A 197 14.38 -23.97 8.20
C SER A 197 15.88 -23.91 7.94
N MET A 198 16.44 -22.69 7.85
CA MET A 198 17.86 -22.44 7.64
C MET A 198 18.60 -22.21 8.97
N HIS A 199 17.88 -22.06 10.10
CA HIS A 199 18.41 -21.82 11.43
C HIS A 199 18.16 -22.99 12.40
N PRO A 200 19.04 -23.21 13.40
CA PRO A 200 20.40 -22.72 13.50
C PRO A 200 21.34 -23.63 12.69
N THR A 201 21.89 -23.11 11.59
CA THR A 201 23.03 -23.76 10.92
C THR A 201 24.29 -22.95 11.20
N ALA A 202 25.46 -23.60 11.25
CA ALA A 202 26.76 -22.93 11.40
C ALA A 202 27.13 -22.06 10.17
N ARG A 203 26.20 -21.88 9.23
CA ARG A 203 26.38 -21.20 7.95
C ARG A 203 25.80 -19.80 8.05
N LEU A 204 26.60 -18.82 7.66
CA LEU A 204 26.15 -17.42 7.53
C LEU A 204 25.13 -17.31 6.39
N LEU A 205 24.00 -16.68 6.68
CA LEU A 205 22.96 -16.43 5.70
C LEU A 205 23.14 -15.08 5.03
N LYS A 206 22.80 -15.04 3.74
CA LYS A 206 22.61 -13.80 3.01
C LYS A 206 21.16 -13.72 2.57
N VAL A 207 20.40 -12.79 3.14
CA VAL A 207 18.97 -12.60 2.89
C VAL A 207 18.75 -11.31 2.12
N GLY A 208 18.01 -11.41 1.02
CA GLY A 208 17.51 -10.27 0.28
C GLY A 208 16.04 -10.05 0.60
N VAL A 209 15.62 -8.80 0.74
CA VAL A 209 14.22 -8.43 0.95
C VAL A 209 13.88 -7.27 0.03
N ILE A 210 12.90 -7.48 -0.84
CA ILE A 210 12.32 -6.44 -1.70
C ILE A 210 11.14 -5.84 -0.93
N GLY A 211 11.27 -4.60 -0.49
CA GLY A 211 10.46 -3.95 0.53
C GLY A 211 11.15 -3.93 1.89
N LEU A 212 10.99 -2.84 2.65
CA LEU A 212 11.54 -2.74 4.02
C LEU A 212 10.44 -2.74 5.09
N GLY A 213 9.37 -1.98 4.87
CA GLY A 213 8.32 -1.79 5.87
C GLY A 213 8.88 -1.28 7.21
N ALA A 214 8.40 -1.83 8.32
CA ALA A 214 8.92 -1.56 9.66
C ALA A 214 10.32 -2.18 9.92
N GLY A 215 10.82 -3.02 9.01
CA GLY A 215 12.09 -3.75 9.16
C GLY A 215 11.98 -5.09 9.90
N THR A 216 10.76 -5.63 10.08
CA THR A 216 10.49 -6.81 10.91
C THR A 216 11.37 -8.01 10.57
N LEU A 217 11.64 -8.29 9.29
CA LEU A 217 12.47 -9.45 8.90
C LEU A 217 13.91 -9.39 9.43
N ALA A 218 14.40 -8.21 9.84
CA ALA A 218 15.72 -8.09 10.46
C ALA A 218 15.81 -8.81 11.83
N THR A 219 14.69 -9.16 12.47
CA THR A 219 14.68 -9.91 13.73
C THR A 219 15.25 -11.32 13.60
N TYR A 220 15.20 -11.89 12.40
CA TYR A 220 15.76 -13.21 12.11
C TYR A 220 17.28 -13.19 11.92
N GLY A 221 17.88 -12.00 11.78
CA GLY A 221 19.31 -11.86 11.55
C GLY A 221 20.15 -12.29 12.74
N SER A 222 21.10 -13.20 12.49
CA SER A 222 22.10 -13.64 13.46
C SER A 222 23.47 -13.04 13.15
N LYS A 223 24.38 -13.08 14.13
CA LYS A 223 25.74 -12.55 14.00
C LYS A 223 26.47 -13.15 12.78
N GLY A 224 26.86 -12.27 11.85
CA GLY A 224 27.60 -12.62 10.63
C GLY A 224 26.71 -12.80 9.40
N ASP A 225 25.39 -12.83 9.57
CA ASP A 225 24.45 -12.77 8.45
C ASP A 225 24.48 -11.40 7.77
N ILE A 226 24.03 -11.35 6.52
CA ILE A 226 23.85 -10.12 5.76
C ILE A 226 22.39 -10.03 5.32
N TYR A 227 21.71 -8.96 5.72
CA TYR A 227 20.34 -8.66 5.29
C TYR A 227 20.35 -7.41 4.42
N ARG A 228 19.89 -7.56 3.16
CA ARG A 228 19.80 -6.48 2.17
C ARG A 228 18.34 -6.15 1.90
N PHE A 229 17.90 -4.97 2.33
CA PHE A 229 16.55 -4.46 2.10
C PHE A 229 16.56 -3.45 0.95
N TYR A 230 15.80 -3.73 -0.11
CA TYR A 230 15.62 -2.85 -1.24
C TYR A 230 14.29 -2.12 -1.09
N ASP A 231 14.32 -0.80 -0.87
CA ASP A 231 13.10 0.01 -0.82
C ASP A 231 13.25 1.23 -1.73
N ILE A 232 12.20 1.48 -2.51
CA ILE A 232 12.15 2.60 -3.46
C ILE A 232 11.87 3.94 -2.76
N ASN A 233 11.23 3.89 -1.59
CA ASN A 233 10.77 5.06 -0.87
C ASN A 233 11.77 5.44 0.23
N PRO A 234 12.51 6.56 0.09
CA PRO A 234 13.49 6.96 1.10
C PRO A 234 12.88 7.25 2.47
N ALA A 235 11.59 7.64 2.51
CA ALA A 235 10.91 7.88 3.79
C ALA A 235 10.72 6.60 4.60
N VAL A 236 10.54 5.43 3.96
CA VAL A 236 10.43 4.14 4.66
C VAL A 236 11.74 3.82 5.38
N ILE A 237 12.89 4.02 4.71
CA ILE A 237 14.23 3.79 5.31
C ILE A 237 14.45 4.68 6.54
N VAL A 238 14.10 5.97 6.43
CA VAL A 238 14.21 6.91 7.55
C VAL A 238 13.32 6.48 8.72
N ILE A 239 12.06 6.14 8.44
CA ILE A 239 11.08 5.73 9.45
C ILE A 239 11.50 4.41 10.13
N ALA A 240 11.92 3.40 9.37
CA ALA A 240 12.36 2.11 9.89
C ALA A 240 13.56 2.24 10.85
N ASN A 241 14.46 3.18 10.59
CA ASN A 241 15.62 3.43 11.47
C ASN A 241 15.28 4.29 12.70
N ARG A 242 14.36 5.24 12.56
CA ARG A 242 14.06 6.23 13.61
C ARG A 242 12.96 5.78 14.56
N ASP A 243 11.87 5.24 14.00
CA ASP A 243 10.63 4.97 14.72
C ASP A 243 10.48 3.50 15.14
N PHE A 244 11.29 2.61 14.57
CA PHE A 244 11.35 1.18 14.88
C PHE A 244 12.78 0.78 15.28
N THR A 245 12.91 -0.35 15.98
CA THR A 245 14.23 -0.81 16.48
C THR A 245 14.74 -2.05 15.79
N TYR A 246 13.94 -2.70 14.93
CA TYR A 246 14.30 -3.97 14.29
C TYR A 246 15.64 -3.97 13.57
N LEU A 247 15.93 -2.93 12.78
CA LEU A 247 17.20 -2.84 12.05
C LEU A 247 18.38 -2.61 12.99
N ARG A 248 18.21 -1.75 14.00
CA ARG A 248 19.27 -1.38 14.95
C ARG A 248 19.62 -2.52 15.90
N ASP A 249 18.61 -3.26 16.33
CA ASP A 249 18.74 -4.31 17.35
C ASP A 249 19.01 -5.69 16.71
N SER A 250 19.11 -5.77 15.38
CA SER A 250 19.52 -6.98 14.65
C SER A 250 21.01 -7.27 14.86
N GLU A 251 21.38 -8.56 14.94
CA GLU A 251 22.78 -8.98 15.02
C GLU A 251 23.43 -9.14 13.64
N ALA A 252 22.63 -9.10 12.57
CA ALA A 252 23.10 -9.18 11.19
C ALA A 252 23.67 -7.83 10.71
N THR A 253 24.47 -7.89 9.65
CA THR A 253 24.86 -6.69 8.91
C THR A 253 23.70 -6.24 8.03
N ILE A 254 23.09 -5.11 8.37
CA ILE A 254 21.96 -4.53 7.63
C ILE A 254 22.46 -3.60 6.52
N GLN A 255 21.88 -3.75 5.33
CA GLN A 255 22.17 -2.94 4.15
C GLN A 255 20.85 -2.48 3.52
N THR A 256 20.72 -1.18 3.24
CA THR A 256 19.47 -0.57 2.73
C THR A 256 19.71 0.21 1.43
N PRO A 257 20.06 -0.47 0.31
CA PRO A 257 20.16 0.19 -0.99
C PRO A 257 18.84 0.85 -1.38
N LEU A 258 18.87 2.18 -1.54
CA LEU A 258 17.72 2.97 -1.97
C LEU A 258 17.48 2.80 -3.48
N GLY A 259 16.23 2.55 -3.86
CA GLY A 259 15.80 2.52 -5.26
C GLY A 259 14.85 1.37 -5.57
N ASP A 260 14.36 1.34 -6.81
CA ASP A 260 13.54 0.22 -7.27
C ASP A 260 14.34 -1.09 -7.18
N ALA A 261 13.76 -2.09 -6.52
CA ALA A 261 14.45 -3.33 -6.21
C ALA A 261 14.83 -4.11 -7.48
N ARG A 262 13.94 -4.16 -8.48
CA ARG A 262 14.21 -4.85 -9.74
C ARG A 262 15.35 -4.17 -10.49
N LEU A 263 15.31 -2.85 -10.63
CA LEU A 263 16.39 -2.11 -11.31
C LEU A 263 17.73 -2.23 -10.58
N ASN A 264 17.72 -2.26 -9.25
CA ASN A 264 18.94 -2.48 -8.47
C ASN A 264 19.50 -3.89 -8.72
N LEU A 265 18.66 -4.93 -8.62
CA LEU A 265 19.08 -6.31 -8.86
C LEU A 265 19.57 -6.52 -10.30
N GLU A 266 18.91 -5.95 -11.31
CA GLU A 266 19.35 -6.03 -12.72
C GLU A 266 20.79 -5.55 -12.90
N ARG A 267 21.16 -4.44 -12.25
CA ARG A 267 22.49 -3.81 -12.35
C ARG A 267 23.55 -4.50 -11.51
N GLU A 268 23.15 -5.14 -10.41
CA GLU A 268 24.06 -5.79 -9.50
C GLU A 268 24.59 -7.12 -10.04
N ALA A 269 25.80 -7.49 -9.61
CA ALA A 269 26.29 -8.87 -9.77
C ALA A 269 25.42 -9.84 -8.96
N PRO A 270 25.37 -11.14 -9.33
CA PRO A 270 24.68 -12.16 -8.55
C PRO A 270 25.01 -12.08 -7.06
N GLN A 271 23.99 -11.84 -6.24
CA GLN A 271 24.18 -11.59 -4.80
C GLN A 271 24.40 -12.90 -4.02
N GLY A 272 23.86 -14.02 -4.51
CA GLY A 272 23.95 -15.31 -3.83
C GLY A 272 23.12 -15.33 -2.56
N PHE A 273 21.86 -14.92 -2.63
CA PHE A 273 20.92 -15.00 -1.52
C PHE A 273 20.57 -16.45 -1.21
N ASP A 274 20.52 -16.77 0.08
CA ASP A 274 19.94 -18.01 0.61
C ASP A 274 18.41 -17.92 0.56
N LEU A 275 17.89 -16.72 0.84
CA LEU A 275 16.47 -16.38 0.73
C LEU A 275 16.31 -14.98 0.13
N LEU A 276 15.39 -14.83 -0.83
CA LEU A 276 14.92 -13.55 -1.36
C LEU A 276 13.42 -13.41 -1.09
N ALA A 277 13.05 -12.57 -0.13
CA ALA A 277 11.65 -12.23 0.14
C ALA A 277 11.19 -11.10 -0.78
N VAL A 278 10.01 -11.25 -1.37
CA VAL A 278 9.35 -10.26 -2.22
C VAL A 278 8.08 -9.77 -1.54
N ASP A 279 8.17 -8.56 -0.99
CA ASP A 279 7.17 -7.93 -0.13
C ASP A 279 7.14 -6.40 -0.37
N ALA A 280 7.22 -6.00 -1.65
CA ALA A 280 7.20 -4.59 -2.06
C ALA A 280 5.77 -4.12 -2.33
N PHE A 281 4.97 -3.99 -1.28
CA PHE A 281 3.61 -3.48 -1.40
C PHE A 281 3.61 -1.96 -1.55
N SER A 282 3.00 -1.47 -2.63
CA SER A 282 2.55 -0.09 -2.73
C SER A 282 1.09 -0.05 -2.32
N SER A 283 0.80 0.23 -1.05
CA SER A 283 -0.54 0.04 -0.50
C SER A 283 -1.01 -1.42 -0.65
N ASP A 284 -2.12 -1.68 -1.34
CA ASP A 284 -2.86 -2.95 -1.26
C ASP A 284 -2.49 -3.92 -2.39
N SER A 285 -1.41 -3.68 -3.15
CA SER A 285 -0.93 -4.58 -4.21
C SER A 285 0.58 -4.49 -4.47
N ILE A 286 1.13 -5.61 -4.96
CA ILE A 286 2.50 -5.69 -5.46
C ILE A 286 2.53 -5.07 -6.87
N PRO A 287 3.44 -4.14 -7.17
CA PRO A 287 3.61 -3.59 -8.50
C PRO A 287 3.81 -4.69 -9.54
N VAL A 288 3.06 -4.61 -10.65
CA VAL A 288 3.04 -5.66 -11.68
C VAL A 288 4.42 -5.94 -12.26
N HIS A 289 5.27 -4.92 -12.39
CA HIS A 289 6.64 -5.08 -12.91
C HIS A 289 7.56 -5.90 -12.00
N LEU A 290 7.13 -6.23 -10.77
CA LEU A 290 7.81 -7.15 -9.86
C LEU A 290 7.27 -8.58 -9.92
N LEU A 291 6.19 -8.81 -10.70
CA LEU A 291 5.47 -10.07 -10.86
C LEU A 291 5.39 -10.50 -12.34
N THR A 292 6.50 -10.36 -13.06
CA THR A 292 6.63 -10.84 -14.45
C THR A 292 7.65 -11.97 -14.56
N ASN A 293 7.61 -12.68 -15.69
CA ASN A 293 8.57 -13.73 -15.99
C ASN A 293 10.01 -13.18 -16.01
N GLU A 294 10.20 -11.98 -16.56
CA GLU A 294 11.48 -11.27 -16.60
C GLU A 294 11.95 -10.88 -15.19
N ALA A 295 11.04 -10.37 -14.35
CA ALA A 295 11.36 -10.05 -12.96
C ALA A 295 11.79 -11.30 -12.17
N LEU A 296 11.09 -12.43 -12.34
CA LEU A 296 11.46 -13.69 -11.69
C LEU A 296 12.82 -14.21 -12.18
N ALA A 297 13.13 -14.06 -13.48
CA ALA A 297 14.45 -14.41 -14.01
C ALA A 297 15.58 -13.58 -13.37
N VAL A 298 15.33 -12.29 -13.12
CA VAL A 298 16.23 -11.45 -12.32
C VAL A 298 16.37 -12.02 -10.92
N TYR A 299 15.28 -12.34 -10.23
CA TYR A 299 15.35 -12.89 -8.86
C TYR A 299 16.17 -14.20 -8.79
N VAL A 300 15.93 -15.12 -9.73
CA VAL A 300 16.65 -16.40 -9.83
C VAL A 300 18.16 -16.18 -9.98
N LYS A 301 18.60 -15.22 -10.80
CA LYS A 301 20.02 -14.85 -10.94
C LYS A 301 20.68 -14.49 -9.60
N HIS A 302 19.94 -13.92 -8.65
CA HIS A 302 20.48 -13.46 -7.38
C HIS A 302 20.39 -14.50 -6.25
N VAL A 303 19.69 -15.62 -6.45
CA VAL A 303 19.50 -16.67 -5.44
C VAL A 303 20.45 -17.85 -5.71
N LYS A 304 21.00 -18.45 -4.65
CA LYS A 304 21.87 -19.62 -4.75
C LYS A 304 21.09 -20.85 -5.23
N PRO A 305 21.75 -21.87 -5.81
CA PRO A 305 21.11 -23.17 -6.02
C PRO A 305 20.58 -23.75 -4.71
N GLY A 306 19.30 -24.13 -4.69
CA GLY A 306 18.55 -24.56 -3.53
C GLY A 306 18.09 -23.44 -2.60
N GLY A 307 18.35 -22.17 -2.93
CA GLY A 307 17.81 -21.02 -2.21
C GLY A 307 16.32 -20.83 -2.47
N ILE A 308 15.68 -19.98 -1.66
CA ILE A 308 14.23 -19.79 -1.68
C ILE A 308 13.88 -18.37 -2.10
N ILE A 309 12.94 -18.23 -3.05
CA ILE A 309 12.27 -16.97 -3.35
C ILE A 309 10.89 -17.02 -2.69
N ALA A 310 10.59 -16.10 -1.78
CA ALA A 310 9.34 -16.08 -1.02
C ALA A 310 8.50 -14.88 -1.42
N PHE A 311 7.35 -15.10 -2.05
CA PHE A 311 6.42 -14.03 -2.40
C PHE A 311 5.31 -13.90 -1.35
N HIS A 312 5.12 -12.71 -0.79
CA HIS A 312 3.95 -12.41 0.01
C HIS A 312 2.81 -11.98 -0.91
N LEU A 313 1.71 -12.73 -0.93
CA LEU A 313 0.63 -12.56 -1.92
C LEU A 313 -0.74 -12.27 -1.29
N THR A 314 -0.78 -11.98 0.01
CA THR A 314 -2.03 -11.60 0.68
C THR A 314 -2.56 -10.30 0.10
N ASN A 315 -3.78 -10.39 -0.42
CA ASN A 315 -4.41 -9.28 -1.09
C ASN A 315 -5.93 -9.37 -0.95
N ARG A 316 -6.59 -8.23 -0.70
CA ARG A 316 -8.04 -8.19 -0.53
C ARG A 316 -8.81 -8.33 -1.84
N PHE A 317 -8.25 -7.85 -2.96
CA PHE A 317 -8.96 -7.66 -4.22
C PHE A 317 -8.47 -8.57 -5.35
N LEU A 318 -7.20 -8.98 -5.31
CA LEU A 318 -6.54 -9.73 -6.36
C LEU A 318 -6.11 -11.12 -5.87
N ASP A 319 -6.28 -12.13 -6.70
CA ASP A 319 -5.77 -13.48 -6.48
C ASP A 319 -4.47 -13.69 -7.26
N LEU A 320 -3.36 -13.34 -6.62
CA LEU A 320 -2.02 -13.37 -7.22
C LEU A 320 -1.35 -14.76 -7.16
N ILE A 321 -1.90 -15.69 -6.37
CA ILE A 321 -1.32 -17.02 -6.16
C ILE A 321 -1.19 -17.81 -7.48
N PRO A 322 -2.23 -17.87 -8.34
CA PRO A 322 -2.11 -18.52 -9.65
C PRO A 322 -1.12 -17.84 -10.59
N VAL A 323 -0.92 -16.52 -10.48
CA VAL A 323 0.06 -15.78 -11.28
C VAL A 323 1.47 -16.27 -10.95
N VAL A 324 1.83 -16.28 -9.67
CA VAL A 324 3.16 -16.76 -9.24
C VAL A 324 3.36 -18.24 -9.57
N LYS A 325 2.30 -19.07 -9.51
CA LYS A 325 2.37 -20.46 -9.97
C LYS A 325 2.76 -20.56 -11.45
N GLN A 326 2.18 -19.73 -12.31
CA GLN A 326 2.54 -19.74 -13.72
C GLN A 326 3.97 -19.25 -13.97
N LEU A 327 4.41 -18.21 -13.25
CA LEU A 327 5.78 -17.73 -13.31
C LEU A 327 6.78 -18.83 -12.89
N ALA A 328 6.49 -19.52 -11.79
CA ALA A 328 7.31 -20.63 -11.30
C ALA A 328 7.41 -21.76 -12.34
N ASN A 329 6.30 -22.16 -12.94
CA ASN A 329 6.29 -23.19 -13.98
C ASN A 329 7.11 -22.77 -15.21
N ALA A 330 7.02 -21.50 -15.63
CA ALA A 330 7.77 -20.96 -16.78
C ALA A 330 9.29 -20.90 -16.52
N GLN A 331 9.70 -20.70 -15.27
CA GLN A 331 11.11 -20.70 -14.83
C GLN A 331 11.58 -22.07 -14.33
N HIS A 332 10.78 -23.13 -14.50
CA HIS A 332 11.08 -24.50 -14.03
C HIS A 332 11.39 -24.61 -12.53
N LEU A 333 10.71 -23.80 -11.70
CA LEU A 333 10.84 -23.82 -10.24
C LEU A 333 9.74 -24.66 -9.58
N PHE A 334 10.10 -25.32 -8.49
CA PHE A 334 9.15 -25.91 -7.57
C PHE A 334 8.47 -24.81 -6.76
N SER A 335 7.22 -25.04 -6.34
CA SER A 335 6.40 -24.02 -5.67
C SER A 335 5.51 -24.66 -4.61
N VAL A 336 5.46 -24.06 -3.41
CA VAL A 336 4.50 -24.43 -2.36
C VAL A 336 3.79 -23.19 -1.82
N LEU A 337 2.53 -23.34 -1.41
CA LEU A 337 1.75 -22.29 -0.76
C LEU A 337 1.75 -22.54 0.75
N VAL A 338 2.14 -21.55 1.53
CA VAL A 338 1.98 -21.53 2.98
C VAL A 338 0.97 -20.44 3.33
N ALA A 339 -0.24 -20.87 3.69
CA ALA A 339 -1.29 -20.00 4.20
C ALA A 339 -1.27 -20.05 5.73
N ASP A 340 -1.24 -18.89 6.38
CA ASP A 340 -1.30 -18.72 7.82
C ASP A 340 -2.51 -17.85 8.15
N GLU A 341 -3.43 -18.35 8.97
CA GLU A 341 -4.62 -17.60 9.41
C GLU A 341 -4.28 -16.50 10.43
N GLY A 342 -3.07 -16.51 10.98
CA GLY A 342 -2.66 -15.61 12.05
C GLY A 342 -3.25 -15.99 13.40
N ASP A 343 -3.22 -15.06 14.35
CA ASP A 343 -3.79 -15.22 15.69
C ASP A 343 -4.50 -13.93 16.14
N GLU A 344 -5.22 -13.98 17.27
CA GLU A 344 -5.87 -12.78 17.83
C GLU A 344 -4.89 -11.76 18.44
N GLY A 345 -3.58 -11.99 18.29
CA GLY A 345 -2.53 -11.25 18.97
C GLY A 345 -1.58 -10.56 18.01
N VAL A 346 -0.48 -11.25 17.70
CA VAL A 346 0.71 -10.72 17.06
C VAL A 346 0.74 -11.06 15.57
N ALA A 347 0.14 -12.18 15.17
CA ALA A 347 0.18 -12.68 13.80
C ALA A 347 -1.03 -12.17 13.00
N SER A 348 -0.79 -11.79 11.76
CA SER A 348 -1.85 -11.44 10.80
C SER A 348 -1.94 -12.52 9.73
N ARG A 349 -3.14 -12.73 9.19
CA ARG A 349 -3.32 -13.65 8.06
C ARG A 349 -2.35 -13.33 6.93
N SER A 350 -1.68 -14.36 6.42
CA SER A 350 -0.70 -14.24 5.35
C SER A 350 -0.72 -15.44 4.40
N ASP A 351 -0.51 -15.19 3.11
CA ASP A 351 -0.43 -16.17 2.04
C ASP A 351 0.93 -15.98 1.37
N TRP A 352 1.82 -16.93 1.55
CA TRP A 352 3.17 -16.91 0.99
C TRP A 352 3.37 -18.04 -0.01
N VAL A 353 3.86 -17.72 -1.21
CA VAL A 353 4.30 -18.73 -2.18
C VAL A 353 5.81 -18.80 -2.17
N LEU A 354 6.35 -19.97 -1.83
CA LEU A 354 7.78 -20.24 -1.77
C LEU A 354 8.20 -20.98 -3.03
N LEU A 355 9.24 -20.48 -3.69
CA LEU A 355 9.81 -21.04 -4.92
C LEU A 355 11.25 -21.48 -4.70
N SER A 356 11.65 -22.58 -5.34
CA SER A 356 13.05 -23.00 -5.39
C SER A 356 13.33 -23.84 -6.64
N ASP A 357 14.59 -23.86 -7.09
CA ASP A 357 15.08 -24.74 -8.14
C ASP A 357 15.27 -26.19 -7.65
N ARG A 358 15.17 -26.44 -6.33
CA ARG A 358 15.24 -27.76 -5.73
C ARG A 358 14.01 -28.04 -4.88
N GLU A 359 13.31 -29.13 -5.21
CA GLU A 359 12.14 -29.57 -4.45
C GLU A 359 12.47 -29.85 -2.97
N GLY A 360 13.63 -30.47 -2.72
CA GLY A 360 14.09 -30.78 -1.36
C GLY A 360 14.24 -29.56 -0.44
N SER A 361 14.48 -28.37 -1.00
CA SER A 361 14.53 -27.12 -0.22
C SER A 361 13.15 -26.72 0.32
N LEU A 362 12.06 -27.15 -0.32
CA LEU A 362 10.68 -26.85 0.08
C LEU A 362 10.04 -27.98 0.91
N GLN A 363 10.63 -29.18 0.90
CA GLN A 363 10.15 -30.36 1.63
C GLN A 363 10.73 -30.49 3.05
N VAL A 364 11.49 -29.50 3.51
CA VAL A 364 12.00 -29.46 4.89
C VAL A 364 10.85 -29.39 5.91
N PRO A 365 10.95 -30.03 7.09
CA PRO A 365 9.84 -30.18 8.03
C PRO A 365 9.13 -28.87 8.40
N GLN A 366 9.90 -27.79 8.59
CA GLN A 366 9.39 -26.47 8.98
C GLN A 366 8.41 -25.89 7.94
N ILE A 367 8.66 -26.14 6.65
CA ILE A 367 7.84 -25.70 5.53
C ILE A 367 6.77 -26.73 5.22
N ALA A 368 7.14 -28.00 5.05
CA ALA A 368 6.26 -29.07 4.59
C ALA A 368 5.03 -29.29 5.49
N GLN A 369 5.15 -29.05 6.79
CA GLN A 369 4.03 -29.17 7.75
C GLN A 369 2.87 -28.19 7.47
N ALA A 370 3.14 -27.05 6.84
CA ALA A 370 2.14 -26.03 6.52
C ALA A 370 1.99 -25.80 5.01
N ALA A 371 2.74 -26.55 4.20
CA ALA A 371 2.75 -26.42 2.75
C ALA A 371 1.51 -27.08 2.14
N SER A 372 0.92 -26.38 1.18
CA SER A 372 -0.15 -26.88 0.32
C SER A 372 0.23 -26.69 -1.15
N VAL A 373 -0.47 -27.40 -2.03
CA VAL A 373 -0.29 -27.26 -3.47
C VAL A 373 -0.76 -25.88 -3.91
N VAL A 374 0.06 -25.18 -4.67
CA VAL A 374 -0.30 -23.87 -5.21
C VAL A 374 -1.40 -24.06 -6.27
N PRO A 375 -2.58 -23.46 -6.10
CA PRO A 375 -3.67 -23.59 -7.06
C PRO A 375 -3.27 -23.01 -8.43
N THR A 376 -3.80 -23.63 -9.48
CA THR A 376 -3.66 -23.13 -10.86
C THR A 376 -4.98 -22.51 -11.30
N ARG A 377 -4.91 -21.59 -12.27
CA ARG A 377 -6.10 -21.03 -12.93
C ARG A 377 -6.01 -21.33 -14.42
N GLU A 378 -7.03 -22.00 -14.93
CA GLU A 378 -7.16 -22.27 -16.36
C GLU A 378 -7.28 -20.95 -17.14
N ASN A 379 -6.71 -20.90 -18.35
CA ASN A 379 -6.74 -19.74 -19.25
C ASN A 379 -6.07 -18.45 -18.73
N LEU A 380 -5.42 -18.48 -17.57
CA LEU A 380 -4.54 -17.39 -17.17
C LEU A 380 -3.30 -17.43 -18.08
N ARG A 381 -2.95 -16.29 -18.69
CA ARG A 381 -1.76 -16.18 -19.54
C ARG A 381 -0.58 -15.71 -18.68
N LEU A 382 0.60 -16.25 -18.97
CA LEU A 382 1.85 -15.86 -18.31
C LEU A 382 2.03 -14.34 -18.36
N TRP A 383 2.29 -13.74 -17.20
CA TRP A 383 2.61 -12.32 -17.10
C TRP A 383 4.06 -12.08 -17.52
N THR A 384 4.24 -11.14 -18.44
CA THR A 384 5.52 -10.64 -18.94
C THR A 384 5.54 -9.12 -18.83
N ASP A 385 6.69 -8.51 -19.02
CA ASP A 385 6.79 -7.03 -19.04
C ASP A 385 5.86 -6.39 -20.07
N ASP A 386 5.68 -7.04 -21.22
CA ASP A 386 4.81 -6.58 -22.30
C ASP A 386 3.32 -6.99 -22.12
N PHE A 387 3.02 -7.90 -21.18
CA PHE A 387 1.67 -8.42 -21.01
C PHE A 387 1.32 -8.74 -19.55
N ASN A 388 0.27 -8.11 -19.05
CA ASN A 388 -0.39 -8.47 -17.79
C ASN A 388 -1.90 -8.23 -17.92
N ASN A 389 -2.69 -9.00 -17.17
CA ASN A 389 -4.14 -8.85 -17.16
C ASN A 389 -4.67 -8.97 -15.72
N ILE A 390 -4.82 -7.82 -15.07
CA ILE A 390 -5.33 -7.73 -13.69
C ILE A 390 -6.80 -8.15 -13.60
N ILE A 391 -7.59 -7.99 -14.67
CA ILE A 391 -9.03 -8.29 -14.65
C ILE A 391 -9.28 -9.79 -14.42
N GLN A 392 -8.44 -10.67 -14.98
CA GLN A 392 -8.55 -12.13 -14.83
C GLN A 392 -8.25 -12.64 -13.41
N ILE A 393 -7.73 -11.77 -12.55
CA ILE A 393 -7.33 -12.12 -11.19
C ILE A 393 -8.09 -11.35 -10.12
N ILE A 394 -9.17 -10.64 -10.47
CA ILE A 394 -10.07 -10.05 -9.48
C ILE A 394 -10.80 -11.17 -8.71
N LYS A 395 -10.93 -11.02 -7.40
CA LYS A 395 -11.61 -11.97 -6.49
C LYS A 395 -13.13 -11.93 -6.57
#